data_AF-A0A1G1J1I7-F1
#
_entry.id   AF-A0A1G1J1I7-F1
#
_cell.length_a   1.000
_cell.length_b   1.000
_cell.length_c   1.000
_cell.angle_alpha   90.00
_cell.angle_beta   90.00
_cell.angle_gamma   90.00
#
_symmetry.space_group_name_H-M   'P 1'
#
loop_
_entity.id
_entity.type
_entity.pdbx_description
1 polymer ?
#
loop_
_entity_poly.entity_id
_entity_poly.type
_entity_poly.pdbx_seq_one_letter_code
_entity_poly.pdbx_strand_id
1 'polypeptide(L)'
;YIKIKTLPENRIKYIITPKGFAEKARLTYGYMHRSINYFRDVRQKVENIYAGMVASGVKEILIWGDGEVAELCYISTRGLPLKIVGVVGDKRIENGFFGHHIYSIECVKDVAYDAILVSLIGDKAVKSLSQAGINPDRIYYL
;
A
#
# COMPACT_ATOMS: atom_id res chain seq x y z
N TYR A 1 -15.85 23.62 -31.73
CA TYR A 1 -17.04 22.77 -31.62
C TYR A 1 -16.84 21.74 -30.51
N ILE A 2 -17.62 21.77 -29.42
CA ILE A 2 -17.59 20.74 -28.35
C ILE A 2 -18.88 19.93 -28.47
N LYS A 3 -18.77 18.61 -28.69
CA LYS A 3 -19.91 17.69 -28.70
C LYS A 3 -20.33 17.39 -27.26
N ILE A 4 -21.44 17.98 -26.83
CA ILE A 4 -22.08 17.71 -25.54
C ILE A 4 -23.12 16.60 -25.77
N LYS A 5 -22.87 15.38 -25.30
CA LYS A 5 -23.87 14.29 -25.36
C LYS A 5 -24.19 13.61 -24.02
N THR A 6 -23.53 13.94 -22.91
CA THR A 6 -23.69 13.11 -21.69
C THR A 6 -23.53 13.82 -20.34
N LEU A 7 -23.60 15.17 -20.28
CA LEU A 7 -23.50 15.89 -19.01
C LEU A 7 -24.75 16.75 -18.78
N PRO A 8 -25.41 16.66 -17.60
CA PRO A 8 -26.56 17.50 -17.27
C PRO A 8 -26.16 18.99 -17.22
N GLU A 9 -27.00 19.88 -17.75
CA GLU A 9 -26.72 21.33 -17.95
C GLU A 9 -26.13 22.02 -16.72
N ASN A 10 -26.61 21.66 -15.52
CA ASN A 10 -26.18 22.24 -14.25
C ASN A 10 -24.70 21.93 -13.91
N ARG A 11 -24.14 20.82 -14.41
CA ARG A 11 -22.70 20.50 -14.26
C ARG A 11 -21.84 21.19 -15.31
N ILE A 12 -22.38 21.44 -16.50
CA ILE A 12 -21.65 22.08 -17.60
C ILE A 12 -21.36 23.54 -17.25
N LYS A 13 -22.34 24.26 -16.68
CA LYS A 13 -22.17 25.66 -16.25
C LYS A 13 -21.06 25.84 -15.19
N TYR A 14 -20.87 24.85 -14.31
CA TYR A 14 -19.79 24.84 -13.31
C TYR A 14 -18.42 24.46 -13.88
N ILE A 15 -18.35 23.61 -14.90
CA ILE A 15 -17.08 23.21 -15.51
C ILE A 15 -16.52 24.32 -16.41
N ILE A 16 -17.40 25.11 -17.04
CA ILE A 16 -17.02 26.09 -18.08
C ILE A 16 -16.75 27.50 -17.51
N THR A 17 -17.13 27.81 -16.27
CA THR A 17 -16.77 29.11 -15.68
C THR A 17 -15.30 29.12 -15.24
N PRO A 18 -14.53 30.19 -15.51
CA PRO A 18 -13.13 30.30 -15.06
C PRO A 18 -12.95 30.05 -13.56
N LYS A 19 -13.94 30.45 -12.74
CA LYS A 19 -13.99 30.21 -11.29
C LYS A 19 -14.17 28.72 -10.93
N GLY A 20 -15.04 28.00 -11.64
CA GLY A 20 -15.25 26.57 -11.40
C GLY A 20 -14.09 25.70 -11.88
N PHE A 21 -13.41 26.11 -12.96
CA PHE A 21 -12.16 25.51 -13.40
C PHE A 21 -11.03 25.76 -12.39
N ALA A 22 -10.86 26.99 -11.92
CA ALA A 22 -9.84 27.35 -10.93
C ALA A 22 -10.05 26.61 -9.59
N GLU A 23 -11.29 26.48 -9.12
CA GLU A 23 -11.56 25.76 -7.88
C GLU A 23 -11.32 24.25 -8.01
N LYS A 24 -11.69 23.63 -9.14
CA LYS A 24 -11.33 22.24 -9.42
C LYS A 24 -9.82 22.04 -9.52
N ALA A 25 -9.10 22.94 -10.20
CA ALA A 25 -7.65 22.90 -10.28
C ALA A 25 -6.99 23.02 -8.89
N ARG A 26 -7.49 23.92 -8.04
CA ARG A 26 -7.01 24.09 -6.65
C ARG A 26 -7.24 22.83 -5.81
N LEU A 27 -8.42 22.20 -5.90
CA LEU A 27 -8.73 20.96 -5.18
C LEU A 27 -7.85 19.80 -5.65
N THR A 28 -7.67 19.64 -6.97
CA THR A 28 -6.77 18.61 -7.53
C THR A 28 -5.33 18.84 -7.09
N TYR A 29 -4.84 20.08 -7.15
CA TYR A 29 -3.50 20.42 -6.66
C TYR A 29 -3.34 20.11 -5.18
N GLY A 30 -4.32 20.49 -4.36
CA GLY A 30 -4.30 20.18 -2.93
C GLY A 30 -4.33 18.68 -2.65
N TYR A 31 -5.11 17.90 -3.42
CA TYR A 31 -5.11 16.45 -3.34
C TYR A 31 -3.73 15.87 -3.71
N MET A 32 -3.18 16.24 -4.87
CA MET A 32 -1.86 15.78 -5.32
C MET A 32 -0.76 16.11 -4.31
N HIS A 33 -0.73 17.34 -3.79
CA HIS A 33 0.24 17.75 -2.80
C HIS A 33 0.15 16.89 -1.53
N ARG A 34 -1.07 16.64 -1.03
CA ARG A 34 -1.28 15.75 0.12
C ARG A 34 -0.84 14.31 -0.18
N SER A 35 -1.20 13.76 -1.33
CA SER A 35 -0.81 12.40 -1.73
C SER A 35 0.71 12.26 -1.83
N ILE A 36 1.41 13.22 -2.45
CA ILE A 36 2.88 13.19 -2.55
C ILE A 36 3.52 13.23 -1.16
N ASN A 37 3.07 14.13 -0.29
CA ASN A 37 3.60 14.20 1.08
C ASN A 37 3.35 12.90 1.84
N TYR A 38 2.14 12.34 1.72
CA TYR A 38 1.81 11.04 2.31
C TYR A 38 2.76 9.92 1.85
N PHE A 39 3.00 9.77 0.55
CA PHE A 39 3.93 8.74 0.05
C PHE A 39 5.38 8.98 0.47
N ARG A 40 5.80 10.25 0.63
CA ARG A 40 7.12 10.57 1.17
C ARG A 40 7.25 10.13 2.63
N ASP A 41 6.22 10.38 3.45
CA ASP A 41 6.20 9.98 4.86
C ASP A 41 6.20 8.45 5.00
N VAL A 42 5.38 7.76 4.20
CA VAL A 42 5.34 6.30 4.15
C VAL A 42 6.71 5.75 3.75
N ARG A 43 7.35 6.32 2.72
CA ARG A 43 8.70 5.89 2.30
C ARG A 43 9.71 5.98 3.45
N GLN A 44 9.73 7.09 4.17
CA GLN A 44 10.66 7.28 5.28
C GLN A 44 10.44 6.24 6.39
N LYS A 45 9.17 5.90 6.67
CA LYS A 45 8.80 4.86 7.64
C LYS A 45 9.27 3.48 7.18
N VAL A 46 9.04 3.13 5.92
CA VAL A 46 9.50 1.87 5.32
C VAL A 46 11.02 1.74 5.46
N GLU A 47 11.78 2.78 5.12
CA GLU A 47 13.25 2.77 5.22
C GLU A 47 13.73 2.53 6.67
N ASN A 48 13.09 3.16 7.65
CA ASN A 48 13.40 2.96 9.08
C ASN A 48 13.09 1.53 9.55
N ILE A 49 11.93 0.99 9.14
CA ILE A 49 11.52 -0.39 9.49
C ILE A 49 12.49 -1.40 8.90
N TYR A 50 12.85 -1.23 7.62
CA TYR A 50 13.81 -2.11 6.97
C TYR A 50 15.20 -2.05 7.59
N ALA A 51 15.67 -0.88 8.00
CA ALA A 51 16.92 -0.78 8.76
C ALA A 51 16.86 -1.61 10.06
N GLY A 52 15.74 -1.55 10.80
CA GLY A 52 15.50 -2.36 12.00
C GLY A 52 15.43 -3.86 11.72
N MET A 53 14.75 -4.27 10.64
CA MET A 53 14.67 -5.67 10.21
C MET A 53 16.06 -6.22 9.87
N VAL A 54 16.84 -5.49 9.07
CA VAL A 54 18.20 -5.88 8.69
C VAL A 54 19.10 -5.99 9.92
N ALA A 55 19.02 -5.03 10.85
CA ALA A 55 19.77 -5.08 12.12
C ALA A 55 19.38 -6.30 12.98
N SER A 56 18.13 -6.74 12.90
CA SER A 56 17.61 -7.93 13.60
C SER A 56 17.87 -9.24 12.85
N GLY A 57 18.56 -9.20 11.70
CA GLY A 57 18.92 -10.38 10.92
C GLY A 57 17.77 -10.98 10.11
N VAL A 58 16.65 -10.28 9.95
CA VAL A 58 15.52 -10.67 9.09
C VAL A 58 15.98 -10.73 7.64
N LYS A 59 15.57 -11.76 6.89
CA LYS A 59 15.89 -11.93 5.47
C LYS A 59 14.66 -12.16 4.61
N GLU A 60 13.73 -12.99 5.05
CA GLU A 60 12.53 -13.35 4.29
C GLU A 60 11.28 -12.71 4.89
N ILE A 61 10.60 -11.89 4.08
CA ILE A 61 9.49 -11.05 4.55
C ILE A 61 8.23 -11.36 3.74
N LEU A 62 7.10 -11.46 4.44
CA LEU A 62 5.76 -11.36 3.85
C LEU A 62 5.24 -9.93 3.99
N ILE A 63 4.61 -9.41 2.94
CA ILE A 63 3.89 -8.13 3.03
C ILE A 63 2.41 -8.41 3.26
N TRP A 64 1.79 -7.76 4.23
CA TRP A 64 0.35 -7.83 4.42
C TRP A 64 -0.33 -6.64 3.75
N GLY A 65 -1.19 -6.93 2.78
CA GLY A 65 -1.87 -5.97 1.90
C GLY A 65 -1.23 -5.97 0.50
N ASP A 66 -2.06 -5.75 -0.53
CA ASP A 66 -1.71 -5.79 -1.95
C ASP A 66 -1.93 -4.42 -2.66
N GLY A 67 -2.08 -3.33 -1.89
CA GLY A 67 -2.30 -1.99 -2.40
C GLY A 67 -1.02 -1.15 -2.62
N GLU A 68 -1.19 0.13 -2.94
CA GLU A 68 -0.10 1.06 -3.31
C GLU A 68 1.03 1.14 -2.28
N VAL A 69 0.71 1.07 -0.97
CA VAL A 69 1.73 1.07 0.10
C VAL A 69 2.54 -0.23 0.08
N ALA A 70 1.91 -1.37 -0.20
CA ALA A 70 2.62 -2.63 -0.38
C ALA A 70 3.58 -2.57 -1.55
N GLU A 71 3.16 -1.96 -2.68
CA GLU A 71 4.02 -1.77 -3.85
C GLU A 71 5.25 -0.92 -3.49
N LEU A 72 5.04 0.16 -2.75
CA LEU A 72 6.14 1.00 -2.26
C LEU A 72 7.07 0.21 -1.34
N CYS A 73 6.53 -0.63 -0.44
CA CYS A 73 7.33 -1.51 0.41
C CYS A 73 8.19 -2.44 -0.45
N TYR A 74 7.60 -3.10 -1.44
CA TYR A 74 8.28 -4.00 -2.35
C TYR A 74 9.42 -3.29 -3.09
N ILE A 75 9.15 -2.15 -3.73
CA ILE A 75 10.17 -1.38 -4.46
C ILE A 75 11.30 -0.94 -3.52
N SER A 76 10.98 -0.57 -2.28
CA SER A 76 11.94 -0.09 -1.29
C SER A 76 12.85 -1.19 -0.72
N THR A 77 12.57 -2.47 -0.98
CA THR A 77 13.49 -3.56 -0.61
C THR A 77 14.73 -3.62 -1.50
N ARG A 78 14.69 -2.97 -2.67
CA ARG A 78 15.76 -3.08 -3.67
C ARG A 78 17.10 -2.58 -3.11
N GLY A 79 18.10 -3.45 -3.14
CA GLY A 79 19.45 -3.16 -2.63
C GLY A 79 19.66 -3.49 -1.16
N LEU A 80 18.62 -3.99 -0.47
CA LEU A 80 18.72 -4.51 0.89
C LEU A 80 18.84 -6.03 0.86
N PRO A 81 19.39 -6.67 1.91
CA PRO A 81 19.43 -8.12 2.05
C PRO A 81 18.07 -8.69 2.50
N LEU A 82 16.98 -8.12 2.00
CA LEU A 82 15.60 -8.47 2.32
C LEU A 82 14.93 -9.03 1.05
N LYS A 83 14.25 -10.16 1.20
CA LYS A 83 13.56 -10.86 0.12
C LYS A 83 12.08 -10.95 0.45
N ILE A 84 11.25 -10.39 -0.41
CA ILE A 84 9.81 -10.58 -0.32
C ILE A 84 9.49 -11.98 -0.84
N VAL A 85 8.89 -12.82 0.01
CA VAL A 85 8.50 -14.20 -0.36
C VAL A 85 7.05 -14.30 -0.82
N GLY A 86 6.25 -13.28 -0.53
CA GLY A 86 4.83 -13.27 -0.87
C GLY A 86 4.09 -12.08 -0.30
N VAL A 87 2.81 -12.00 -0.66
CA VAL A 87 1.87 -11.00 -0.13
C VAL A 87 0.65 -11.69 0.47
N VAL A 88 0.09 -11.12 1.53
CA VAL A 88 -1.15 -11.58 2.15
C VAL A 88 -2.28 -10.65 1.72
N GLY A 89 -3.36 -11.22 1.19
CA GLY A 89 -4.54 -10.48 0.75
C GLY A 89 -5.82 -11.28 0.94
N ASP A 90 -6.96 -10.69 0.55
CA ASP A 90 -8.28 -11.31 0.75
C ASP A 90 -8.53 -12.50 -0.19
N LYS A 91 -7.87 -12.51 -1.35
CA LYS A 91 -8.05 -13.54 -2.39
C LYS A 91 -6.71 -14.14 -2.76
N ARG A 92 -6.69 -15.47 -2.88
CA ARG A 92 -5.53 -16.19 -3.40
C ARG A 92 -5.36 -15.91 -4.90
N ILE A 93 -4.21 -15.37 -5.27
CA ILE A 93 -3.86 -15.07 -6.67
C ILE A 93 -2.43 -15.54 -6.92
N GLU A 94 -2.25 -16.45 -7.88
CA GLU A 94 -0.92 -16.89 -8.32
C GLU A 94 -0.28 -15.83 -9.21
N ASN A 95 1.01 -15.55 -8.98
CA ASN A 95 1.80 -14.56 -9.73
C ASN A 95 1.14 -13.17 -9.88
N GLY A 96 0.39 -12.72 -8.87
CA GLY A 96 -0.34 -11.46 -8.91
C GLY A 96 0.54 -10.24 -8.62
N PHE A 97 1.03 -10.14 -7.39
CA PHE A 97 1.71 -8.94 -6.89
C PHE A 97 3.18 -8.94 -7.32
N PHE A 98 3.53 -8.18 -8.36
CA PHE A 98 4.89 -8.18 -8.96
C PHE A 98 5.43 -9.60 -9.25
N GLY A 99 4.54 -10.52 -9.64
CA GLY A 99 4.90 -11.93 -9.88
C GLY A 99 5.00 -12.78 -8.61
N HIS A 100 4.82 -12.21 -7.42
CA HIS A 100 4.67 -12.96 -6.18
C HIS A 100 3.24 -13.48 -6.00
N HIS A 101 3.13 -14.58 -5.27
CA HIS A 101 1.85 -15.15 -4.90
C HIS A 101 1.19 -14.28 -3.82
N ILE A 102 -0.10 -14.04 -4.01
CA ILE A 102 -0.97 -13.48 -2.98
C ILE A 102 -1.61 -14.66 -2.25
N TYR A 103 -1.23 -14.83 -0.99
CA TYR A 103 -1.75 -15.84 -0.08
C TYR A 103 -2.98 -15.30 0.64
N SER A 104 -3.96 -16.18 0.91
CA SER A 104 -4.97 -15.88 1.91
C SER A 104 -4.37 -16.00 3.31
N ILE A 105 -5.00 -15.36 4.30
CA ILE A 105 -4.51 -15.37 5.68
C ILE A 105 -4.37 -16.79 6.26
N GLU A 106 -5.25 -17.72 5.88
CA GLU A 106 -5.20 -19.08 6.43
C GLU A 106 -3.95 -19.84 5.98
N CYS A 107 -3.47 -19.56 4.77
CA CYS A 107 -2.30 -20.20 4.16
C CYS A 107 -0.96 -19.57 4.58
N VAL A 108 -0.98 -18.47 5.34
CA VAL A 108 0.27 -17.80 5.78
C VAL A 108 1.15 -18.74 6.61
N LYS A 109 0.56 -19.68 7.35
CA LYS A 109 1.28 -20.66 8.17
C LYS A 109 2.11 -21.65 7.34
N ASP A 110 1.75 -21.84 6.07
CA ASP A 110 2.40 -22.80 5.17
C ASP A 110 3.59 -22.18 4.42
N VAL A 111 3.85 -20.89 4.63
CA VAL A 111 4.95 -20.15 4.00
C VAL A 111 6.07 -19.95 5.02
N ALA A 112 7.32 -20.20 4.60
CA ALA A 112 8.49 -19.86 5.40
C ALA A 112 8.79 -18.37 5.29
N TYR A 113 8.83 -17.68 6.43
CA TYR A 113 9.21 -16.27 6.53
C TYR A 113 9.77 -15.97 7.93
N ASP A 114 10.59 -14.92 8.00
CA ASP A 114 11.17 -14.40 9.24
C ASP A 114 10.25 -13.36 9.87
N ALA A 115 9.64 -12.49 9.04
CA ALA A 115 8.80 -11.38 9.49
C ALA A 115 7.65 -11.05 8.54
N ILE A 116 6.63 -10.37 9.07
CA ILE A 116 5.52 -9.79 8.31
C ILE A 116 5.58 -8.27 8.41
N LEU A 117 5.59 -7.59 7.26
CA LEU A 117 5.41 -6.15 7.17
C LEU A 117 3.95 -5.81 6.88
N VAL A 118 3.31 -5.09 7.79
CA VAL A 118 1.92 -4.66 7.64
C VAL A 118 1.87 -3.33 6.88
N SER A 119 1.48 -3.39 5.61
CA SER A 119 1.38 -2.22 4.73
C SER A 119 0.05 -1.46 4.83
N LEU A 120 -0.92 -2.01 5.55
CA LEU A 120 -2.21 -1.39 5.80
C LEU A 120 -2.13 -0.50 7.04
N ILE A 121 -2.33 0.80 6.85
CA ILE A 121 -2.47 1.76 7.95
C ILE A 121 -3.91 1.66 8.48
N GLY A 122 -4.10 1.00 9.63
CA GLY A 122 -5.37 0.97 10.35
C GLY A 122 -5.63 -0.24 11.26
N ASP A 123 -6.46 -0.07 12.28
CA ASP A 123 -6.76 -1.05 13.34
C ASP A 123 -7.28 -2.41 12.86
N LYS A 124 -7.81 -2.49 11.64
CA LYS A 124 -8.30 -3.74 11.05
C LYS A 124 -7.18 -4.76 10.85
N ALA A 125 -5.98 -4.32 10.47
CA ALA A 125 -4.86 -5.22 10.23
C ALA A 125 -4.37 -5.88 11.53
N VAL A 126 -4.30 -5.11 12.61
CA VAL A 126 -3.89 -5.59 13.94
C VAL A 126 -4.83 -6.68 14.46
N LYS A 127 -6.16 -6.51 14.29
CA LYS A 127 -7.15 -7.50 14.74
C LYS A 127 -7.06 -8.82 13.98
N SER A 128 -6.87 -8.78 12.66
CA SER A 128 -6.77 -9.98 11.83
C SER A 128 -5.48 -10.77 12.10
N LEU A 129 -4.37 -10.09 12.39
CA LEU A 129 -3.08 -10.71 12.74
C LEU A 129 -3.13 -11.46 14.07
N SER A 130 -3.76 -10.88 15.10
CA SER A 130 -3.93 -11.54 16.40
C SER A 130 -4.78 -12.80 16.31
N GLN A 131 -5.75 -12.84 15.39
CA GLN A 131 -6.59 -14.03 15.15
C GLN A 131 -5.87 -15.13 14.39
N ALA A 132 -4.89 -14.78 13.55
CA ALA A 132 -4.10 -15.73 12.77
C ALA A 132 -3.04 -16.49 13.61
N GLY A 133 -2.78 -16.06 14.84
CA GLY A 133 -1.83 -16.72 15.76
C GLY A 133 -0.36 -16.52 15.38
N ILE A 134 -0.06 -15.39 14.71
CA ILE A 134 1.31 -15.04 14.32
C ILE A 134 2.04 -14.46 15.54
N ASN A 135 3.30 -14.84 15.73
CA ASN A 135 4.11 -14.32 16.84
C ASN A 135 4.27 -12.78 16.69
N PRO A 136 3.86 -11.97 17.69
CA PRO A 136 3.99 -10.53 17.66
C PRO A 136 5.40 -10.01 17.37
N ASP A 137 6.44 -10.72 17.82
CA ASP A 137 7.85 -10.31 17.63
C ASP A 137 8.29 -10.36 16.16
N ARG A 138 7.50 -11.01 15.30
CA ARG A 138 7.74 -11.11 13.85
C ARG A 138 6.94 -10.09 13.05
N ILE A 139 6.17 -9.21 13.71
CA ILE A 139 5.27 -8.28 13.03
C ILE A 139 5.84 -6.87 13.11
N TYR A 140 5.94 -6.23 11.94
CA TYR A 140 6.39 -4.85 11.80
C TYR A 140 5.26 -4.02 11.18
N TYR A 141 5.01 -2.85 11.75
CA TYR A 141 3.92 -1.96 11.34
C TYR A 141 4.46 -0.66 10.75
N LEU A 142 3.77 -0.17 9.71
CA LEU A 142 4.02 1.14 9.09
C LEU A 142 3.42 2.33 9.85
#